data_AF-A0A8T2KB69-F1
#
_entry.id   AF-A0A8T2KB69-F1
#
_cell.length_a   1.000
_cell.length_b   1.000
_cell.length_c   1.000
_cell.angle_alpha   90.00
_cell.angle_beta   90.00
_cell.angle_gamma   90.00
#
_symmetry.space_group_name_H-M   'P 1'
#
loop_
_entity.id
_entity.type
_entity.pdbx_description
1 polymer ?
#
loop_
_entity_poly.entity_id
_entity_poly.type
_entity_poly.pdbx_seq_one_letter_code
_entity_poly.pdbx_strand_id
1 'polypeptide(L)'
;MFQTTQDRVKDSYVFSFLANYEIPSFQHDRVSHINIWVMDDIGGQDIDSCGKGSTADLEAILKSKNISYSCTDNYRPIRTLQCVDFPADSECSTNNSSLLGSLWIAIILPLQVLILSY
;
A
#
# COMPACT_ATOMS: atom_id res chain seq x y z
N MET A 1 -24.33 27.65 1.68
CA MET A 1 -23.54 28.16 0.54
C MET A 1 -22.22 27.40 0.56
N PHE A 2 -22.11 26.36 -0.27
CA PHE A 2 -20.92 25.51 -0.36
C PHE A 2 -19.92 26.21 -1.28
N GLN A 3 -18.91 26.87 -0.73
CA GLN A 3 -17.81 27.41 -1.51
C GLN A 3 -16.86 26.27 -1.92
N THR A 4 -16.80 26.07 -3.23
CA THR A 4 -15.63 25.72 -4.06
C THR A 4 -14.78 24.50 -3.65
N THR A 5 -15.12 23.34 -4.22
CA THR A 5 -14.34 22.10 -4.17
C THR A 5 -13.01 22.12 -4.95
N GLN A 6 -12.65 23.24 -5.60
CA GLN A 6 -11.45 23.34 -6.45
C GLN A 6 -10.23 23.94 -5.73
N ASP A 7 -10.42 24.72 -4.65
CA ASP A 7 -9.31 25.35 -3.89
C ASP A 7 -8.82 24.49 -2.71
N ARG A 8 -9.46 23.34 -2.46
CA ARG A 8 -9.19 22.47 -1.29
C ARG A 8 -8.13 21.38 -1.51
N VAL A 9 -7.52 21.31 -2.69
CA VAL A 9 -6.58 20.22 -3.02
C VAL A 9 -5.12 20.60 -2.72
N LYS A 10 -4.79 21.90 -2.60
CA LYS A 10 -3.40 22.34 -2.35
C LYS A 10 -2.98 22.40 -0.87
N ASP A 11 -3.91 22.24 0.07
CA ASP A 11 -3.67 22.45 1.51
C ASP A 11 -3.95 21.20 2.37
N SER A 12 -4.01 20.01 1.77
CA SER A 12 -4.72 18.87 2.37
C SER A 12 -4.14 18.36 3.70
N TYR A 13 -2.81 18.33 3.87
CA TYR A 13 -2.22 17.80 5.12
C TYR A 13 -1.95 18.86 6.19
N VAL A 14 -1.60 20.09 5.80
CA VAL A 14 -1.20 21.17 6.71
C VAL A 14 -2.33 21.55 7.68
N PHE A 15 -3.59 21.38 7.27
CA PHE A 15 -4.77 21.65 8.10
C PHE A 15 -5.47 20.38 8.63
N SER A 16 -4.82 19.22 8.59
CA SER A 16 -5.39 17.97 9.09
C SER A 16 -5.38 17.90 10.63
N PHE A 17 -6.29 17.12 11.21
CA PHE A 17 -6.30 16.84 12.65
C PHE A 17 -5.00 16.15 13.11
N LEU A 18 -4.50 15.22 12.29
CA LEU A 18 -3.24 14.51 12.51
C LEU A 18 -2.05 15.47 12.61
N ALA A 19 -1.94 16.44 11.68
CA ALA A 19 -0.85 17.42 11.70
C ALA A 19 -0.95 18.41 12.89
N ASN A 20 -2.17 18.85 13.23
CA ASN A 20 -2.36 19.96 14.17
C ASN A 20 -2.58 19.52 15.62
N TYR A 21 -3.04 18.30 15.87
CA TYR A 21 -3.41 17.86 17.22
C TYR A 21 -2.76 16.54 17.61
N GLU A 22 -2.68 15.54 16.72
CA GLU A 22 -2.14 14.23 17.09
C GLU A 22 -0.62 14.23 17.13
N ILE A 23 0.04 14.62 16.03
CA ILE A 23 1.51 14.66 15.95
C ILE A 23 2.13 15.55 17.04
N PRO A 24 1.60 16.77 17.34
CA PRO A 24 2.10 17.57 18.45
C PRO A 24 1.90 16.95 19.83
N SER A 25 0.93 16.04 19.98
CA SER A 25 0.63 15.36 21.24
C SER A 25 1.39 14.04 21.42
N PHE A 26 2.16 13.59 20.42
CA PHE A 26 2.97 12.39 20.54
C PHE A 26 4.05 12.56 21.61
N GLN A 27 4.10 11.60 22.53
CA GLN A 27 5.13 11.51 23.54
C GLN A 27 6.42 11.02 22.87
N HIS A 28 7.38 11.93 22.70
CA HIS A 28 8.64 11.68 21.99
C HIS A 28 9.45 10.49 22.56
N ASP A 29 9.26 10.14 23.83
CA ASP A 29 9.89 9.01 24.50
C ASP A 29 9.18 7.67 24.27
N ARG A 30 7.94 7.69 23.73
CA ARG A 30 7.12 6.49 23.52
C ARG A 30 6.82 6.18 22.06
N VAL A 31 6.89 7.19 21.19
CA VAL A 31 6.73 7.03 19.75
C VAL A 31 8.11 7.10 19.11
N SER A 32 8.66 5.92 18.77
CA SER A 32 9.99 5.81 18.17
C SER A 32 10.00 5.91 16.65
N HIS A 33 8.89 5.57 15.98
CA HIS A 33 8.81 5.52 14.52
C HIS A 33 7.36 5.62 14.02
N ILE A 34 7.14 6.27 12.87
CA ILE A 34 5.86 6.36 12.18
C ILE A 34 5.96 5.69 10.80
N ASN A 35 5.06 4.74 10.51
CA ASN A 35 4.93 4.15 9.18
C ASN A 35 3.76 4.83 8.44
N ILE A 36 4.05 5.46 7.31
CA ILE A 36 3.06 6.12 6.46
C ILE A 36 2.73 5.16 5.30
N TRP A 37 1.45 4.83 5.14
CA TRP A 37 0.97 4.06 4.00
C TRP A 37 0.07 4.95 3.16
N VAL A 38 0.57 5.38 2.00
CA VAL A 38 -0.20 6.17 1.04
C VAL A 38 -0.90 5.18 0.12
N MET A 39 -2.23 5.22 0.08
CA MET A 39 -3.03 4.23 -0.63
C MET A 39 -3.80 4.91 -1.74
N ASP A 40 -3.51 4.51 -2.98
CA ASP A 40 -4.31 4.92 -4.15
C ASP A 40 -5.55 4.04 -4.31
N ASP A 41 -6.63 4.59 -4.84
CA ASP A 41 -7.77 3.80 -5.28
C ASP A 41 -7.40 2.96 -6.50
N ILE A 42 -7.89 1.72 -6.57
CA ILE A 42 -7.67 0.84 -7.74
C ILE A 42 -8.33 1.46 -8.97
N GLY A 43 -7.56 1.64 -10.04
CA GLY A 43 -8.03 2.31 -11.26
C GLY A 43 -8.30 3.82 -11.11
N GLY A 44 -7.98 4.38 -9.93
CA GLY A 44 -8.05 5.81 -9.64
C GLY A 44 -6.86 6.58 -10.20
N GLN A 45 -6.93 7.91 -10.10
CA GLN A 45 -5.78 8.77 -10.39
C GLN A 45 -4.85 8.82 -9.17
N ASP A 46 -3.54 8.63 -9.38
CA ASP A 46 -2.50 8.94 -8.38
C ASP A 46 -2.43 10.47 -8.21
N ILE A 47 -3.02 10.95 -7.11
CA ILE A 47 -3.04 12.38 -6.75
C ILE A 47 -1.81 12.73 -5.89
N ASP A 48 -1.46 11.84 -4.97
CA ASP A 48 -0.37 11.98 -4.01
C ASP A 48 0.28 10.62 -3.79
N SER A 49 1.61 10.60 -3.78
CA SER A 49 2.44 9.42 -3.44
C SER A 49 3.62 9.87 -2.59
N CYS A 50 4.31 8.94 -1.92
CA CYS A 50 5.40 9.23 -0.99
C CYS A 50 6.39 10.26 -1.54
N GLY A 51 6.72 11.27 -0.72
CA GLY A 51 7.59 12.38 -1.10
C GLY A 51 7.00 13.37 -2.11
N LYS A 52 5.71 13.29 -2.47
CA LYS A 52 5.03 14.23 -3.35
C LYS A 52 3.82 14.88 -2.68
N GLY A 53 3.49 16.07 -3.17
CA GLY A 53 2.33 16.86 -2.75
C GLY A 53 2.15 16.89 -1.24
N SER A 54 0.96 16.51 -0.76
CA SER A 54 0.62 16.67 0.67
C SER A 54 1.38 15.69 1.58
N THR A 55 1.87 14.57 1.04
CA THR A 55 2.69 13.61 1.79
C THR A 55 4.09 14.16 2.07
N ALA A 56 4.65 14.94 1.15
CA ALA A 56 5.94 15.61 1.36
C ALA A 56 5.88 16.62 2.51
N ASP A 57 4.75 17.34 2.64
CA ASP A 57 4.52 18.29 3.73
C ASP A 57 4.45 17.56 5.08
N LEU A 58 3.74 16.43 5.15
CA LEU A 58 3.72 15.57 6.33
C LEU A 58 5.12 15.10 6.72
N GLU A 59 5.88 14.59 5.76
CA GLU A 59 7.25 14.14 5.99
C GLU A 59 8.13 15.27 6.53
N ALA A 60 7.96 16.50 6.04
CA ALA A 60 8.66 17.67 6.55
C ALA A 60 8.28 18.01 8.00
N ILE A 61 6.99 17.90 8.36
CA ILE A 61 6.51 18.07 9.74
C ILE A 61 7.14 17.03 10.67
N LEU A 62 7.17 15.75 10.27
CA LEU A 62 7.77 14.68 11.07
C LEU A 62 9.27 14.87 11.26
N LYS A 63 9.99 15.25 10.19
CA LYS A 63 11.41 15.63 10.24
C LYS A 63 11.65 16.78 11.21
N SER A 64 10.83 17.84 11.16
CA SER A 64 10.97 19.01 12.05
C SER A 64 10.82 18.67 13.54
N LYS A 65 10.10 17.58 13.84
CA LYS A 65 9.87 17.07 15.20
C LYS A 65 10.85 15.98 15.61
N ASN A 66 11.85 15.69 14.77
CA ASN A 66 12.84 14.63 14.98
C ASN A 66 12.20 13.26 15.22
N ILE A 67 11.07 12.98 14.54
CA ILE A 67 10.40 11.69 14.58
C ILE A 67 10.89 10.86 13.40
N SER A 68 11.38 9.65 13.66
CA SER A 68 11.77 8.70 12.61
C SER A 68 10.52 8.24 11.85
N TYR A 69 10.61 8.09 10.54
CA TYR A 69 9.48 7.65 9.74
C TYR A 69 9.91 6.82 8.52
N SER A 70 8.96 6.07 7.98
CA SER A 70 9.03 5.43 6.67
C SER A 70 7.74 5.71 5.90
N CYS A 71 7.82 5.72 4.57
CA CYS A 71 6.66 5.89 3.70
C CYS A 71 6.63 4.73 2.70
N THR A 72 5.45 4.18 2.44
CA THR A 72 5.24 3.12 1.45
C THR A 72 3.97 3.40 0.67
N ASP A 73 4.12 3.57 -0.63
CA ASP A 73 2.99 3.63 -1.55
C ASP A 73 2.38 2.23 -1.69
N ASN A 74 1.05 2.19 -1.69
CA ASN A 74 0.27 1.03 -2.07
C ASN A 74 0.65 -0.23 -1.27
N TYR A 75 0.73 -0.04 0.06
CA TYR A 75 1.15 -1.07 1.01
C TYR A 75 0.40 -2.38 0.79
N ARG A 76 1.16 -3.44 0.46
CA ARG A 76 0.64 -4.67 -0.14
C ARG A 76 -0.51 -5.35 0.62
N PRO A 77 -0.50 -5.46 1.97
CA PRO A 77 -1.63 -6.02 2.70
C PRO A 77 -2.94 -5.26 2.48
N ILE A 78 -2.89 -3.91 2.48
CA ILE A 78 -4.08 -3.07 2.26
C ILE A 78 -4.47 -3.07 0.79
N ARG A 79 -3.50 -3.07 -0.13
CA ARG A 79 -3.75 -3.26 -1.58
C ARG A 79 -4.48 -4.58 -1.84
N THR A 80 -4.09 -5.66 -1.17
CA THR A 80 -4.76 -6.96 -1.27
C THR A 80 -6.22 -6.88 -0.79
N LEU A 81 -6.48 -6.10 0.25
CA LEU A 81 -7.84 -5.86 0.73
C LEU A 81 -8.67 -5.06 -0.29
N GLN A 82 -8.12 -3.98 -0.87
CA GLN A 82 -8.80 -3.22 -1.93
C GLN A 82 -9.12 -4.12 -3.15
N CYS A 83 -8.23 -5.06 -3.49
CA CYS A 83 -8.43 -5.99 -4.59
C CYS A 83 -9.57 -6.99 -4.38
N VAL A 84 -10.12 -7.11 -3.16
CA VAL A 84 -11.33 -7.93 -2.92
C VAL A 84 -12.53 -7.35 -3.66
N ASP A 85 -12.63 -6.02 -3.74
CA ASP A 85 -13.72 -5.33 -4.42
C ASP A 85 -13.48 -5.18 -5.94
N PHE A 86 -12.21 -5.24 -6.37
CA PHE A 86 -11.79 -5.08 -7.77
C PHE A 86 -10.91 -6.23 -8.27
N PRO A 87 -11.37 -7.49 -8.20
CA PRO A 87 -10.53 -8.66 -8.48
C PRO A 87 -10.09 -8.81 -9.94
N ALA A 88 -10.80 -8.16 -10.86
CA ALA A 88 -10.50 -8.20 -12.30
C ALA A 88 -9.57 -7.05 -12.75
N ASP A 89 -9.21 -6.13 -11.86
CA ASP A 89 -8.30 -5.04 -12.20
C ASP A 89 -6.88 -5.57 -12.48
N SER A 90 -6.19 -4.92 -13.42
CA SER A 90 -4.82 -5.28 -13.79
C SER A 90 -3.83 -5.17 -12.62
N GLU A 91 -4.04 -4.25 -11.68
CA GLU A 91 -3.22 -4.10 -10.47
C GLU A 91 -3.44 -5.23 -9.46
N CYS A 92 -4.59 -5.90 -9.56
CA CYS A 92 -5.01 -6.98 -8.68
C CYS A 92 -4.72 -8.37 -9.25
N SER A 93 -4.15 -8.43 -10.45
CA SER A 93 -3.82 -9.68 -11.11
C SER A 93 -2.72 -10.42 -10.35
N THR A 94 -3.10 -11.49 -9.64
CA THR A 94 -2.13 -12.44 -9.13
C THR A 94 -1.54 -13.18 -10.33
N ASN A 95 -0.24 -12.99 -10.59
CA ASN A 95 0.49 -13.86 -11.50
C ASN A 95 0.46 -15.29 -10.94
N ASN A 96 -0.57 -16.05 -11.31
CA ASN A 96 -0.63 -17.49 -11.07
C ASN A 96 0.32 -18.17 -12.05
N SER A 97 1.61 -17.95 -11.85
CA SER A 97 2.68 -18.74 -12.47
C SER A 97 2.80 -20.09 -11.77
N SER A 98 1.70 -20.80 -11.58
CA SER A 98 1.65 -22.14 -10.96
C SER A 98 1.07 -23.20 -11.88
N LEU A 99 1.10 -22.99 -13.19
CA LEU A 99 0.81 -24.03 -14.18
C LEU A 99 2.05 -24.87 -14.56
N LEU A 100 3.26 -24.52 -14.11
CA LEU A 100 4.48 -25.30 -14.38
C LEU A 100 4.76 -26.38 -13.34
N GLY A 101 4.09 -26.35 -12.19
CA GLY A 101 4.25 -27.35 -11.11
C GLY A 101 3.54 -28.68 -11.37
N SER A 102 2.75 -28.82 -12.44
CA SER A 102 1.92 -30.00 -12.73
C SER A 102 2.43 -30.87 -13.89
N LEU A 103 3.31 -30.36 -14.75
CA LEU A 103 3.77 -31.07 -15.96
C LEU A 103 4.70 -32.26 -15.64
N TRP A 104 5.62 -32.09 -14.69
CA TRP A 104 6.52 -33.16 -14.26
C TRP A 104 5.78 -34.29 -13.50
N ILE A 105 4.69 -33.96 -12.79
CA ILE A 105 3.82 -34.93 -12.12
C ILE A 105 3.16 -35.85 -13.16
N ALA A 106 2.66 -35.28 -14.26
CA ALA A 106 2.02 -36.05 -15.34
C ALA A 106 3.00 -37.00 -16.07
N ILE A 107 4.31 -36.67 -16.08
CA ILE A 107 5.34 -37.48 -16.75
C ILE A 107 5.90 -38.57 -15.82
N ILE A 108 6.07 -38.29 -14.53
CA ILE A 108 6.79 -39.19 -13.61
C ILE A 108 5.86 -40.24 -12.97
N LEU A 109 4.62 -39.90 -12.64
CA LEU A 109 3.68 -40.86 -12.03
C LEU A 109 3.46 -42.15 -12.85
N PRO A 110 3.23 -42.11 -14.18
CA PRO A 110 3.00 -43.33 -14.94
C PRO A 110 4.23 -44.25 -14.96
N LEU A 111 5.45 -43.68 -14.89
CA LEU A 111 6.69 -44.44 -14.82
C LEU A 111 6.87 -45.15 -13.47
N GLN A 112 6.42 -44.54 -12.38
CA GLN A 112 6.48 -45.16 -11.03
C GLN A 112 5.47 -46.29 -10.85
N VAL A 113 4.28 -46.19 -11.47
CA VAL A 113 3.26 -47.25 -11.42
C VAL A 113 3.74 -48.52 -12.13
N LEU A 114 4.47 -48.39 -13.23
CA LEU A 114 5.04 -49.53 -13.97
C LEU A 114 6.15 -50.26 -13.21
N ILE A 115 6.91 -49.57 -12.35
CA ILE A 115 7.98 -50.17 -11.55
C ILE A 115 7.42 -50.94 -10.34
N LEU A 116 6.25 -50.57 -9.82
CA LEU A 116 5.61 -51.23 -8.68
C LEU A 116 4.68 -52.38 -9.07
N SER A 117 4.49 -52.61 -10.37
CA SER A 117 3.68 -53.70 -10.92
C SER A 117 4.52 -54.81 -11.58
N TYR A 118 5.84 -54.79 -11.38
CA TYR A 118 6.79 -55.82 -11.82
C TYR A 118 7.55 -56.43 -10.64
#